data_AF-A0A7W8DKT0-F1
#
_entry.id   AF-A0A7W8DKT0-F1
#
_cell.length_a   1.000
_cell.length_b   1.000
_cell.length_c   1.000
_cell.angle_alpha   90.00
_cell.angle_beta   90.00
_cell.angle_gamma   90.00
#
_symmetry.space_group_name_H-M   'P 1'
#
loop_
_entity.id
_entity.type
_entity.pdbx_description
1 polymer ?
#
loop_
_entity_poly.entity_id
_entity_poly.type
_entity_poly.pdbx_seq_one_letter_code
_entity_poly.pdbx_strand_id
1 'polypeptide(L)'
;MIDDFIQELHDDLFGAVSADPGMLYVPVYQSRTPLAKDEEGNPIVGQTSMIEEEIKKALSGLELKNGKCGIAVVIMLPDVEGESVNSAAPAMKLIAKVRVIENRLVNEGSTGTGITASLLCTHLLQVLNRRSFRGRSALYPDLKRMITEIPLPDGENCHELTLIQHVTPDALVKVSTPTVTQEGAAIALTCTTAGASIYYTLDGTFPGSGNAAASLYTAPISLESGIHQMRVCAQKDGMQASNDLIAEITIE
;
A
#
# COMPACT_ATOMS: atom_id res chain seq x y z
N MET A 1 -11.54 -6.84 -4.05
CA MET A 1 -10.77 -5.59 -4.13
C MET A 1 -9.95 -5.55 -2.85
N ILE A 2 -8.63 -5.50 -2.93
CA ILE A 2 -7.78 -5.40 -1.74
C ILE A 2 -7.93 -3.97 -1.22
N ASP A 3 -8.23 -3.78 0.06
CA ASP A 3 -8.24 -2.45 0.69
C ASP A 3 -6.88 -1.79 0.49
N ASP A 4 -6.84 -0.63 -0.18
CA ASP A 4 -5.61 0.15 -0.32
C ASP A 4 -5.39 0.97 0.95
N PHE A 5 -4.99 0.27 2.02
CA PHE A 5 -4.78 0.85 3.34
C PHE A 5 -3.75 1.99 3.35
N ILE A 6 -2.84 2.03 2.36
CA ILE A 6 -1.87 3.12 2.20
C ILE A 6 -2.60 4.38 1.76
N GLN A 7 -3.37 4.31 0.67
CA GLN A 7 -4.14 5.45 0.16
C GLN A 7 -5.21 5.90 1.15
N GLU A 8 -5.89 4.97 1.82
CA GLU A 8 -6.90 5.32 2.81
C GLU A 8 -6.31 6.08 4.00
N LEU A 9 -5.18 5.63 4.56
CA LEU A 9 -4.51 6.36 5.64
C LEU A 9 -4.03 7.73 5.18
N HIS A 10 -3.55 7.83 3.94
CA HIS A 10 -3.10 9.08 3.34
C HIS A 10 -4.22 10.11 3.23
N ASP A 11 -5.38 9.70 2.71
CA ASP A 11 -6.58 10.54 2.58
C ASP A 11 -7.14 10.94 3.95
N ASP A 12 -7.18 9.99 4.90
CA ASP A 12 -7.69 10.25 6.25
C ASP A 12 -6.79 11.23 7.02
N LEU A 13 -5.45 11.12 6.86
CA LEU A 13 -4.49 12.08 7.41
C LEU A 13 -4.66 13.46 6.78
N PHE A 14 -4.79 13.54 5.46
CA PHE A 14 -5.03 14.80 4.76
C PHE A 14 -6.31 15.48 5.25
N GLY A 15 -7.42 14.74 5.33
CA GLY A 15 -8.68 15.28 5.86
C GLY A 15 -8.57 15.72 7.31
N ALA A 16 -7.93 14.91 8.16
CA ALA A 16 -7.76 15.20 9.58
C ALA A 16 -6.90 16.44 9.86
N VAL A 17 -5.80 16.59 9.12
CA VAL A 17 -4.90 17.74 9.26
C VAL A 17 -5.54 18.98 8.64
N SER A 18 -6.14 18.88 7.46
CA SER A 18 -6.79 20.03 6.80
C SER A 18 -7.97 20.61 7.60
N ALA A 19 -8.67 19.76 8.36
CA ALA A 19 -9.78 20.17 9.23
C ALA A 19 -9.34 20.71 10.61
N ASP A 20 -8.05 20.61 10.95
CA ASP A 20 -7.55 21.08 12.24
C ASP A 20 -7.55 22.63 12.29
N PRO A 21 -8.09 23.26 13.36
CA PRO A 21 -8.10 24.71 13.49
C PRO A 21 -6.71 25.36 13.47
N GLY A 22 -5.66 24.64 13.85
CA GLY A 22 -4.27 25.10 13.75
C GLY A 22 -3.81 25.29 12.30
N MET A 23 -4.49 24.69 11.33
CA MET A 23 -4.22 24.85 9.89
C MET A 23 -4.99 26.02 9.25
N LEU A 24 -5.68 26.87 10.04
CA LEU A 24 -6.47 27.98 9.50
C LEU A 24 -5.68 28.87 8.53
N TYR A 25 -4.40 29.12 8.83
CA TYR A 25 -3.50 29.97 8.04
C TYR A 25 -2.41 29.20 7.28
N VAL A 26 -2.37 27.88 7.42
CA VAL A 26 -1.32 27.03 6.85
C VAL A 26 -1.93 26.11 5.79
N PRO A 27 -1.55 26.22 4.51
CA PRO A 27 -2.03 25.30 3.49
C PRO A 27 -1.51 23.88 3.74
N VAL A 28 -2.37 22.91 3.47
CA VAL A 28 -2.08 21.48 3.63
C VAL A 28 -2.20 20.87 2.24
N TYR A 29 -1.19 20.13 1.84
CA TYR A 29 -1.10 19.44 0.56
C TYR A 29 -0.94 17.94 0.77
N GLN A 30 -1.29 17.18 -0.25
CA GLN A 30 -1.20 15.72 -0.25
C GLN A 30 -0.19 15.28 -1.32
N SER A 31 0.88 14.58 -0.92
CA SER A 31 1.90 14.14 -1.88
C SER A 31 1.37 12.98 -2.72
N ARG A 32 1.35 13.08 -4.06
CA ARG A 32 0.65 12.11 -4.93
C ARG A 32 -0.83 11.95 -4.55
N THR A 33 -1.70 12.63 -5.27
CA THR A 33 -3.11 12.28 -5.33
C THR A 33 -3.29 11.04 -6.24
N PRO A 34 -4.32 10.20 -6.00
CA PRO A 34 -4.83 9.33 -7.06
C PRO A 34 -5.04 10.19 -8.31
N LEU A 35 -4.62 9.70 -9.48
CA LEU A 35 -4.71 10.47 -10.73
C LEU A 35 -6.13 10.97 -10.90
N ALA A 36 -6.37 12.26 -10.62
CA ALA A 36 -7.70 12.80 -10.80
C ALA A 36 -8.02 12.69 -12.28
N LYS A 37 -9.26 12.30 -12.56
CA LYS A 37 -9.69 12.01 -13.91
C LYS A 37 -10.37 13.23 -14.52
N ASP A 38 -10.16 13.46 -15.80
CA ASP A 38 -10.96 14.41 -16.57
C ASP A 38 -12.43 13.93 -16.66
N GLU A 39 -13.29 14.73 -17.28
CA GLU A 39 -14.71 14.39 -17.47
C GLU A 39 -14.89 13.07 -18.25
N GLU A 40 -13.87 12.69 -19.03
CA GLU A 40 -13.77 11.46 -19.81
C GLU A 40 -13.18 10.26 -19.05
N GLY A 41 -12.76 10.43 -17.81
CA GLY A 41 -12.22 9.35 -16.98
C GLY A 41 -10.72 9.06 -17.16
N ASN A 42 -10.00 9.88 -17.92
CA ASN A 42 -8.55 9.75 -18.15
C ASN A 42 -7.76 10.46 -17.05
N PRO A 43 -6.60 9.93 -16.66
CA PRO A 43 -5.67 10.63 -15.78
C PRO A 43 -5.30 12.03 -16.31
N ILE A 44 -5.49 13.06 -15.49
CA ILE A 44 -4.96 14.40 -15.78
C ILE A 44 -3.43 14.35 -15.63
N VAL A 45 -2.72 14.70 -16.70
CA VAL A 45 -1.26 14.69 -16.75
C VAL A 45 -0.68 15.91 -16.02
N GLY A 46 0.38 15.70 -15.22
CA GLY A 46 1.15 16.80 -14.61
C GLY A 46 0.72 17.22 -13.20
N GLN A 47 -0.24 16.53 -12.57
CA GLN A 47 -0.76 16.87 -11.24
C GLN A 47 0.31 17.02 -10.16
N THR A 48 1.32 16.14 -10.13
CA THR A 48 2.42 16.25 -9.16
C THR A 48 3.17 17.57 -9.30
N SER A 49 3.43 18.01 -10.53
CA SER A 49 4.13 19.27 -10.81
C SER A 49 3.28 20.47 -10.41
N MET A 50 1.95 20.38 -10.51
CA MET A 50 1.04 21.45 -10.06
C MET A 50 1.10 21.62 -8.54
N ILE A 51 1.06 20.52 -7.78
CA ILE A 51 1.15 20.57 -6.31
C ILE A 51 2.50 21.15 -5.87
N GLU A 52 3.60 20.74 -6.51
CA GLU A 52 4.92 21.32 -6.23
C GLU A 52 4.97 22.83 -6.51
N GLU A 53 4.29 23.30 -7.55
CA GLU A 53 4.18 24.73 -7.87
C GLU A 53 3.34 25.49 -6.83
N GLU A 54 2.22 24.93 -6.39
CA GLU A 54 1.36 25.50 -5.33
C GLU A 54 2.11 25.60 -3.99
N ILE A 55 2.86 24.57 -3.62
CA ILE A 55 3.73 24.60 -2.43
C ILE A 55 4.73 25.76 -2.56
N LYS A 56 5.41 25.89 -3.70
CA LYS A 56 6.36 27.00 -3.94
C LYS A 56 5.69 28.37 -3.87
N LYS A 57 4.47 28.53 -4.40
CA LYS A 57 3.72 29.79 -4.32
C LYS A 57 3.37 30.15 -2.88
N ALA A 58 2.94 29.17 -2.08
CA ALA A 58 2.66 29.37 -0.65
C ALA A 58 3.92 29.74 0.15
N LEU A 59 5.06 29.10 -0.13
CA LEU A 59 6.32 29.35 0.57
C LEU A 59 6.97 30.67 0.16
N SER A 60 6.80 31.11 -1.09
CA SER A 60 7.33 32.39 -1.61
C SER A 60 6.44 33.60 -1.32
N GLY A 61 5.21 33.38 -0.82
CA GLY A 61 4.23 34.44 -0.58
C GLY A 61 3.48 34.92 -1.82
N LEU A 62 3.58 34.19 -2.94
CA LEU A 62 2.77 34.42 -4.14
C LEU A 62 1.31 33.99 -3.95
N GLU A 63 1.07 33.03 -3.05
CA GLU A 63 -0.26 32.55 -2.69
C GLU A 63 -0.42 32.54 -1.17
N LEU A 64 -1.56 33.08 -0.71
CA LEU A 64 -1.83 33.27 0.71
C LEU A 64 -3.07 32.48 1.11
N LYS A 65 -2.97 31.67 2.17
CA LYS A 65 -4.14 31.07 2.81
C LYS A 65 -4.62 32.00 3.91
N ASN A 66 -5.84 32.52 3.77
CA ASN A 66 -6.44 33.46 4.72
C ASN A 66 -5.52 34.65 5.06
N GLY A 67 -4.85 35.18 4.05
CA GLY A 67 -3.94 36.33 4.18
C GLY A 67 -2.57 35.99 4.78
N LYS A 68 -2.20 34.71 4.89
CA LYS A 68 -0.92 34.25 5.44
C LYS A 68 -0.17 33.30 4.50
N CYS A 69 1.17 33.28 4.61
CA CYS A 69 2.07 32.49 3.76
C CYS A 69 3.39 32.14 4.49
N GLY A 70 4.33 31.51 3.78
CA GLY A 70 5.70 31.25 4.25
C GLY A 70 5.90 29.88 4.94
N ILE A 71 4.82 29.14 5.18
CA ILE A 71 4.85 27.79 5.73
C ILE A 71 3.78 26.93 5.04
N ALA A 72 4.07 25.65 4.84
CA ALA A 72 3.15 24.68 4.25
C ALA A 72 3.30 23.31 4.91
N VAL A 73 2.20 22.56 4.98
CA VAL A 73 2.18 21.16 5.42
C VAL A 73 1.98 20.25 4.22
N VAL A 74 2.74 19.16 4.14
CA VAL A 74 2.60 18.13 3.12
C VAL A 74 2.42 16.78 3.80
N ILE A 75 1.29 16.12 3.54
CA ILE A 75 1.04 14.75 3.96
C ILE A 75 1.67 13.82 2.93
N MET A 76 2.70 13.09 3.34
CA MET A 76 3.39 12.15 2.47
C MET A 76 2.59 10.86 2.32
N LEU A 77 2.67 10.21 1.16
CA LEU A 77 2.15 8.85 0.99
C LEU A 77 2.84 7.93 2.03
N PRO A 78 2.08 7.18 2.86
CA PRO A 78 2.68 6.35 3.88
C PRO A 78 3.59 5.26 3.29
N ASP A 79 4.73 5.03 3.92
CA ASP A 79 5.60 3.89 3.62
C ASP A 79 5.15 2.63 4.38
N VAL A 80 5.62 1.46 3.96
CA VAL A 80 5.33 0.19 4.65
C VAL A 80 6.64 -0.51 5.04
N GLU A 81 6.76 -0.90 6.30
CA GLU A 81 7.85 -1.73 6.81
C GLU A 81 7.26 -3.02 7.43
N GLY A 82 7.83 -4.19 7.11
CA GLY A 82 7.39 -5.47 7.69
C GLY A 82 7.86 -5.64 9.14
N GLU A 83 7.00 -6.19 10.01
CA GLU A 83 7.34 -6.49 11.42
C GLU A 83 7.60 -7.98 11.66
N SER A 84 6.86 -8.87 11.00
CA SER A 84 7.00 -10.32 11.12
C SER A 84 7.08 -10.98 9.76
N VAL A 85 8.14 -11.75 9.51
CA VAL A 85 8.45 -12.29 8.17
C VAL A 85 7.91 -13.71 7.90
N ASN A 86 7.36 -14.39 8.92
CA ASN A 86 6.95 -15.81 8.83
C ASN A 86 5.52 -16.04 9.33
N SER A 87 4.52 -15.34 8.79
CA SER A 87 3.10 -15.61 9.05
C SER A 87 2.29 -15.53 7.75
N ALA A 88 1.12 -16.18 7.73
CA ALA A 88 0.17 -16.10 6.61
C ALA A 88 -0.45 -14.70 6.42
N ALA A 89 -0.32 -13.85 7.45
CA ALA A 89 -0.68 -12.44 7.46
C ALA A 89 0.46 -11.68 8.15
N PRO A 90 1.48 -11.22 7.40
CA PRO A 90 2.62 -10.52 8.00
C PRO A 90 2.13 -9.21 8.63
N ALA A 91 2.40 -9.04 9.93
CA ALA A 91 2.23 -7.76 10.58
C ALA A 91 3.19 -6.74 9.92
N MET A 92 2.69 -5.52 9.75
CA MET A 92 3.39 -4.43 9.10
C MET A 92 3.13 -3.12 9.83
N LYS A 93 4.05 -2.18 9.64
CA LYS A 93 3.91 -0.79 10.05
C LYS A 93 3.61 0.05 8.82
N LEU A 94 2.55 0.83 8.88
CA LEU A 94 2.38 1.99 8.01
C LEU A 94 3.10 3.17 8.66
N ILE A 95 3.95 3.83 7.90
CA ILE A 95 4.78 4.95 8.34
C ILE A 95 4.22 6.20 7.70
N ALA A 96 3.42 6.93 8.47
CA ALA A 96 2.87 8.21 8.09
C ALA A 96 3.90 9.31 8.35
N LYS A 97 4.21 10.09 7.31
CA LYS A 97 5.12 11.24 7.39
C LYS A 97 4.36 12.52 7.07
N VAL A 98 4.47 13.50 7.96
CA VAL A 98 3.93 14.84 7.76
C VAL A 98 5.09 15.82 7.73
N ARG A 99 5.34 16.42 6.56
CA ARG A 99 6.38 17.44 6.38
C ARG A 99 5.80 18.81 6.61
N VAL A 100 6.49 19.60 7.41
CA VAL A 100 6.25 21.03 7.57
C VAL A 100 7.43 21.76 6.97
N ILE A 101 7.18 22.50 5.90
CA ILE A 101 8.19 23.25 5.15
C ILE A 101 7.99 24.72 5.44
N GLU A 102 9.06 25.41 5.81
CA GLU A 102 9.07 26.81 6.18
C GLU A 102 10.15 27.55 5.40
N ASN A 103 9.74 28.60 4.69
CA ASN A 103 10.63 29.64 4.22
C ASN A 103 10.68 30.73 5.31
N ARG A 104 11.68 30.65 6.19
CA ARG A 104 11.79 31.52 7.38
C ARG A 104 11.72 33.00 7.02
N LEU A 105 12.41 33.43 5.96
CA LEU A 105 12.45 34.82 5.54
C LEU A 105 11.05 35.35 5.19
N VAL A 106 10.25 34.57 4.46
CA VAL A 106 8.87 34.94 4.10
C VAL A 106 7.95 34.82 5.31
N ASN A 107 8.12 33.77 6.11
CA ASN A 107 7.27 33.48 7.27
C ASN A 107 7.43 34.48 8.44
N GLU A 108 8.57 35.16 8.52
CA GLU A 108 8.82 36.26 9.46
C GLU A 108 8.35 37.63 8.93
N GLY A 109 7.96 37.71 7.65
CA GLY A 109 7.46 38.91 7.02
C GLY A 109 6.06 39.33 7.49
N SER A 110 5.58 40.48 7.01
CA SER A 110 4.27 41.03 7.39
C SER A 110 3.08 40.13 7.05
N THR A 111 3.20 39.31 6.01
CA THR A 111 2.22 38.32 5.57
C THR A 111 2.55 36.90 6.05
N GLY A 112 3.60 36.73 6.84
CA GLY A 112 4.01 35.45 7.40
C GLY A 112 3.11 34.99 8.56
N THR A 113 3.08 33.68 8.81
CA THR A 113 2.34 33.11 9.96
C THR A 113 3.06 33.36 11.28
N GLY A 114 4.40 33.49 11.26
CA GLY A 114 5.25 33.55 12.44
C GLY A 114 5.33 32.23 13.23
N ILE A 115 4.72 31.15 12.73
CA ILE A 115 4.77 29.82 13.35
C ILE A 115 5.96 29.06 12.75
N THR A 116 6.88 28.60 13.59
CA THR A 116 8.02 27.81 13.12
C THR A 116 7.60 26.40 12.72
N ALA A 117 8.33 25.78 11.79
CA ALA A 117 8.06 24.40 11.37
C ALA A 117 8.07 23.41 12.56
N SER A 118 9.02 23.57 13.49
CA SER A 118 9.14 22.73 14.69
C SER A 118 7.95 22.85 15.64
N LEU A 119 7.43 24.06 15.84
CA LEU A 119 6.26 24.29 16.68
C LEU A 119 5.02 23.65 16.05
N LEU A 120 4.85 23.80 14.74
CA LEU A 120 3.73 23.21 14.03
C LEU A 120 3.80 21.67 14.02
N CYS A 121 4.99 21.07 13.84
CA CYS A 121 5.17 19.63 14.00
C CYS A 121 4.76 19.14 15.41
N THR A 122 5.09 19.90 16.45
CA THR A 122 4.72 19.55 17.83
C THR A 122 3.20 19.61 18.04
N HIS A 123 2.54 20.60 17.43
CA HIS A 123 1.07 20.68 17.41
C HIS A 123 0.45 19.47 16.68
N LEU A 124 0.93 19.18 15.47
CA LEU A 124 0.44 18.05 14.68
C LEU A 124 0.67 16.70 15.37
N LEU A 125 1.77 16.55 16.11
CA LEU A 125 2.01 15.41 16.98
C LEU A 125 0.89 15.26 18.02
N GLN A 126 0.47 16.35 18.67
CA GLN A 126 -0.63 16.31 19.64
C GLN A 126 -1.97 15.97 18.99
N VAL A 127 -2.23 16.46 17.78
CA VAL A 127 -3.46 16.23 17.02
C VAL A 127 -3.58 14.78 16.54
N LEU A 128 -2.46 14.17 16.14
CA LEU A 128 -2.45 12.86 15.48
C LEU A 128 -2.07 11.70 16.40
N ASN A 129 -1.37 11.96 17.50
CA ASN A 129 -0.99 10.92 18.46
C ASN A 129 -2.22 10.22 19.04
N ARG A 130 -2.22 8.88 19.01
CA ARG A 130 -3.32 7.99 19.42
C ARG A 130 -4.62 8.16 18.62
N ARG A 131 -4.60 8.89 17.51
CA ARG A 131 -5.77 8.99 16.61
C ARG A 131 -5.93 7.68 15.84
N SER A 132 -7.17 7.22 15.73
CA SER A 132 -7.55 6.06 14.92
C SER A 132 -8.44 6.52 13.77
N PHE A 133 -8.25 5.89 12.61
CA PHE A 133 -9.07 6.09 11.43
C PHE A 133 -9.73 4.78 11.05
N ARG A 134 -10.98 4.86 10.59
CA ARG A 134 -11.76 3.69 10.09
C ARG A 134 -11.85 2.52 11.09
N GLY A 135 -11.75 2.79 12.39
CA GLY A 135 -11.77 1.76 13.44
C GLY A 135 -10.50 0.90 13.51
N ARG A 136 -9.42 1.28 12.82
CA ARG A 136 -8.13 0.57 12.82
C ARG A 136 -7.26 0.96 14.02
N SER A 137 -6.09 0.32 14.14
CA SER A 137 -5.09 0.66 15.15
C SER A 137 -4.78 2.15 15.18
N ALA A 138 -4.51 2.70 16.36
CA ALA A 138 -4.15 4.11 16.48
C ALA A 138 -2.75 4.39 15.93
N LEU A 139 -2.52 5.65 15.54
CA LEU A 139 -1.20 6.19 15.21
C LEU A 139 -0.39 6.44 16.48
N TYR A 140 0.90 6.10 16.44
CA TYR A 140 1.85 6.38 17.52
C TYR A 140 3.12 7.02 16.97
N PRO A 141 3.81 7.88 17.74
CA PRO A 141 5.02 8.51 17.26
C PRO A 141 6.15 7.49 17.08
N ASP A 142 6.93 7.60 15.99
CA ASP A 142 8.15 6.80 15.85
C ASP A 142 9.15 7.22 16.94
N LEU A 143 9.56 6.28 17.79
CA LEU A 143 10.45 6.56 18.94
C LEU A 143 11.84 7.05 18.54
N LYS A 144 12.30 6.77 17.32
CA LYS A 144 13.62 7.14 16.81
C LYS A 144 13.58 8.36 15.90
N ARG A 145 12.46 8.58 15.20
CA ARG A 145 12.30 9.59 14.14
C ARG A 145 11.08 10.48 14.36
N MET A 146 10.71 10.73 15.62
CA MET A 146 9.46 11.42 15.99
C MET A 146 9.28 12.75 15.26
N ILE A 147 10.24 13.67 15.43
CA ILE A 147 10.33 14.92 14.68
C ILE A 147 11.79 15.05 14.26
N THR A 148 12.05 15.08 12.96
CA THR A 148 13.41 15.17 12.41
C THR A 148 13.50 16.34 11.44
N GLU A 149 14.61 17.09 11.51
CA GLU A 149 14.90 18.09 10.49
C GLU A 149 15.34 17.39 9.19
N ILE A 150 14.69 17.75 8.08
CA ILE A 150 14.99 17.23 6.75
C ILE A 150 15.67 18.35 5.95
N PRO A 151 16.89 18.16 5.44
CA PRO A 151 17.49 19.13 4.55
C PRO A 151 16.76 19.10 3.20
N LEU A 152 16.18 20.23 2.81
CA LEU A 152 15.64 20.41 1.46
C LEU A 152 16.64 21.16 0.57
N PRO A 153 16.57 20.97 -0.77
CA PRO A 153 17.20 21.88 -1.71
C PRO A 153 16.77 23.32 -1.43
N ASP A 154 17.60 24.30 -1.78
CA ASP A 154 17.31 25.74 -1.64
C ASP A 154 17.33 26.31 -0.21
N GLY A 155 17.67 25.50 0.80
CA GLY A 155 17.90 25.99 2.17
C GLY A 155 16.61 26.25 2.98
N GLU A 156 15.47 25.76 2.50
CA GLU A 156 14.22 25.77 3.25
C GLU A 156 14.33 24.96 4.54
N ASN A 157 13.65 25.41 5.60
CA ASN A 157 13.60 24.66 6.84
C ASN A 157 12.47 23.63 6.77
N CYS A 158 12.78 22.35 6.90
CA CYS A 158 11.77 21.31 6.88
C CYS A 158 11.89 20.43 8.12
N HIS A 159 10.76 20.22 8.79
CA HIS A 159 10.62 19.24 9.85
C HIS A 159 9.64 18.15 9.42
N GLU A 160 9.99 16.89 9.65
CA GLU A 160 9.14 15.74 9.37
C GLU A 160 8.69 15.10 10.68
N LEU A 161 7.37 15.05 10.89
CA LEU A 161 6.72 14.26 11.93
C LEU A 161 6.50 12.84 11.40
N THR A 162 7.02 11.84 12.11
CA THR A 162 6.83 10.42 11.77
C THR A 162 5.91 9.74 12.78
N LEU A 163 4.82 9.16 12.28
CA LEU A 163 3.88 8.34 13.03
C LEU A 163 3.81 6.93 12.43
N ILE A 164 3.54 5.94 13.27
CA ILE A 164 3.44 4.53 12.94
C ILE A 164 2.03 4.05 13.26
N GLN A 165 1.41 3.35 12.31
CA GLN A 165 0.23 2.54 12.55
C GLN A 165 0.60 1.07 12.36
N HIS A 166 0.31 0.23 13.35
CA HIS A 166 0.46 -1.22 13.22
C HIS A 166 -0.76 -1.81 12.52
N VAL A 167 -0.51 -2.58 11.47
CA VAL A 167 -1.53 -3.22 10.65
C VAL A 167 -1.20 -4.69 10.51
N THR A 168 -2.19 -5.54 10.76
CA THR A 168 -2.13 -6.96 10.43
C THR A 168 -3.28 -7.22 9.48
N PRO A 169 -3.04 -7.42 8.17
CA PRO A 169 -4.11 -7.74 7.24
C PRO A 169 -4.71 -9.12 7.56
N ASP A 170 -5.91 -9.39 7.06
CA ASP A 170 -6.47 -10.73 7.15
C ASP A 170 -5.65 -11.71 6.30
N ALA A 171 -5.36 -12.88 6.87
CA ALA A 171 -4.66 -13.93 6.14
C ALA A 171 -5.57 -14.46 5.03
N LEU A 172 -5.05 -14.51 3.80
CA LEU A 172 -5.75 -15.21 2.72
C LEU A 172 -5.79 -16.70 3.06
N VAL A 173 -7.00 -17.29 2.98
CA VAL A 173 -7.14 -18.73 3.14
C VAL A 173 -6.58 -19.41 1.90
N LYS A 174 -5.66 -20.35 2.09
CA LYS A 174 -4.99 -21.06 0.99
C LYS A 174 -5.68 -22.37 0.65
N VAL A 175 -5.84 -22.63 -0.65
CA VAL A 175 -6.35 -23.91 -1.16
C VAL A 175 -5.36 -25.03 -0.84
N SER A 176 -5.87 -26.17 -0.40
CA SER A 176 -5.04 -27.35 -0.12
C SER A 176 -4.36 -27.87 -1.37
N THR A 177 -3.07 -28.23 -1.27
CA THR A 177 -2.32 -28.84 -2.38
C THR A 177 -3.04 -30.11 -2.85
N PRO A 178 -3.29 -30.27 -4.15
CA PRO A 178 -3.86 -31.50 -4.68
C PRO A 178 -3.00 -32.72 -4.36
N THR A 179 -3.63 -33.89 -4.29
CA THR A 179 -2.95 -35.17 -4.26
C THR A 179 -3.13 -35.87 -5.61
N VAL A 180 -2.09 -36.59 -6.03
CA VAL A 180 -2.09 -37.42 -7.24
C VAL A 180 -2.08 -38.87 -6.81
N THR A 181 -3.02 -39.67 -7.30
CA THR A 181 -3.09 -41.11 -7.08
C THR A 181 -3.12 -41.83 -8.41
N GLN A 182 -2.34 -42.90 -8.55
CA GLN A 182 -2.27 -43.70 -9.77
C GLN A 182 -2.75 -45.13 -9.48
N GLU A 183 -3.69 -45.61 -10.28
CA GLU A 183 -4.17 -47.00 -10.29
C GLU A 183 -4.04 -47.56 -11.71
N GLY A 184 -3.00 -48.37 -11.95
CA GLY A 184 -2.65 -48.82 -13.29
C GLY A 184 -2.31 -47.63 -14.20
N ALA A 185 -3.04 -47.50 -15.31
CA ALA A 185 -2.88 -46.39 -16.25
C ALA A 185 -3.78 -45.16 -15.94
N ALA A 186 -4.62 -45.24 -14.91
CA ALA A 186 -5.54 -44.17 -14.52
C ALA A 186 -4.93 -43.30 -13.42
N ILE A 187 -4.91 -41.99 -13.65
CA ILE A 187 -4.40 -40.99 -12.69
C ILE A 187 -5.58 -40.16 -12.22
N ALA A 188 -5.80 -40.14 -10.91
CA ALA A 188 -6.82 -39.32 -10.27
C ALA A 188 -6.18 -38.19 -9.46
N LEU A 189 -6.81 -37.02 -9.53
CA LEU A 189 -6.42 -35.83 -8.78
C LEU A 189 -7.52 -35.49 -7.78
N THR A 190 -7.14 -35.21 -6.52
CA THR A 190 -8.11 -34.80 -5.49
C THR A 190 -7.61 -33.60 -4.70
N CYS A 191 -8.53 -32.84 -4.11
CA CYS A 191 -8.22 -31.70 -3.24
C CYS A 191 -9.19 -31.70 -2.06
N THR A 192 -8.68 -31.51 -0.86
CA THR A 192 -9.52 -31.46 0.36
C THR A 192 -10.26 -30.13 0.52
N THR A 193 -9.88 -29.08 -0.24
CA THR A 193 -10.65 -27.84 -0.31
C THR A 193 -11.89 -28.05 -1.19
N ALA A 194 -13.05 -28.19 -0.56
CA ALA A 194 -14.31 -28.40 -1.27
C ALA A 194 -14.60 -27.30 -2.30
N GLY A 195 -14.94 -27.71 -3.52
CA GLY A 195 -15.24 -26.82 -4.65
C GLY A 195 -14.01 -26.17 -5.30
N ALA A 196 -12.80 -26.60 -4.99
CA ALA A 196 -11.61 -26.15 -5.71
C ALA A 196 -11.52 -26.82 -7.10
N SER A 197 -11.14 -26.04 -8.11
CA SER A 197 -10.83 -26.52 -9.45
C SER A 197 -9.36 -26.95 -9.51
N ILE A 198 -9.09 -28.16 -9.97
CA ILE A 198 -7.72 -28.70 -10.09
C ILE A 198 -7.28 -28.57 -11.54
N TYR A 199 -6.10 -28.03 -11.75
CA TYR A 199 -5.48 -27.87 -13.07
C TYR A 199 -4.16 -28.64 -13.12
N TYR A 200 -3.81 -29.15 -14.29
CA TYR A 200 -2.55 -29.88 -14.50
C TYR A 200 -1.89 -29.55 -15.84
N THR A 201 -0.58 -29.76 -15.92
CA THR A 201 0.24 -29.65 -17.14
C THR A 201 1.18 -30.84 -17.23
N LEU A 202 1.56 -31.20 -18.46
CA LEU A 202 2.50 -32.29 -18.78
C LEU A 202 3.76 -31.80 -19.49
N ASP A 203 3.79 -30.51 -19.86
CA ASP A 203 4.92 -29.85 -20.54
C ASP A 203 5.87 -29.15 -19.57
N GLY A 204 5.65 -29.32 -18.26
CA GLY A 204 6.42 -28.68 -17.19
C GLY A 204 6.06 -27.22 -16.89
N THR A 205 5.12 -26.62 -17.63
CA THR A 205 4.66 -25.23 -17.36
C THR A 205 3.81 -25.14 -16.10
N PHE A 206 3.61 -23.92 -15.55
CA PHE A 206 2.84 -23.74 -14.32
C PHE A 206 1.34 -24.09 -14.53
N PRO A 207 0.74 -24.97 -13.72
CA PRO A 207 -0.60 -25.52 -13.97
C PRO A 207 -1.72 -24.59 -13.48
N GLY A 208 -1.72 -23.32 -13.88
CA GLY A 208 -2.74 -22.34 -13.46
C GLY A 208 -3.80 -22.09 -14.53
N SER A 209 -5.01 -21.65 -14.12
CA SER A 209 -6.12 -21.32 -15.05
C SER A 209 -5.79 -20.28 -16.13
N GLY A 210 -4.83 -19.39 -15.89
CA GLY A 210 -4.35 -18.41 -16.87
C GLY A 210 -3.32 -18.96 -17.87
N ASN A 211 -2.88 -20.21 -17.73
CA ASN A 211 -1.96 -20.87 -18.65
C ASN A 211 -2.74 -21.68 -19.70
N ALA A 212 -2.54 -21.37 -20.98
CA ALA A 212 -3.20 -22.07 -22.09
C ALA A 212 -2.83 -23.56 -22.21
N ALA A 213 -1.67 -23.98 -21.67
CA ALA A 213 -1.26 -25.39 -21.63
C ALA A 213 -1.86 -26.16 -20.44
N ALA A 214 -2.48 -25.47 -19.48
CA ALA A 214 -3.07 -26.10 -18.31
C ALA A 214 -4.46 -26.67 -18.64
N SER A 215 -4.67 -27.92 -18.28
CA SER A 215 -5.94 -28.62 -18.44
C SER A 215 -6.71 -28.67 -17.12
N LEU A 216 -8.02 -28.39 -17.16
CA LEU A 216 -8.90 -28.57 -16.01
C LEU A 216 -9.19 -30.05 -15.80
N TYR A 217 -8.93 -30.55 -14.60
CA TYR A 217 -9.25 -31.92 -14.22
C TYR A 217 -10.75 -32.08 -13.99
N THR A 218 -11.38 -32.93 -14.79
CA THR A 218 -12.82 -33.24 -14.71
C THR A 218 -13.10 -34.74 -14.63
N ALA A 219 -12.13 -35.57 -15.00
CA ALA A 219 -12.19 -37.04 -14.95
C ALA A 219 -10.76 -37.60 -14.86
N PRO A 220 -10.58 -38.88 -14.46
CA PRO A 220 -9.27 -39.52 -14.43
C PRO A 220 -8.50 -39.40 -15.76
N ILE A 221 -7.20 -39.14 -15.66
CA ILE A 221 -6.31 -38.93 -16.81
C ILE A 221 -5.69 -40.28 -17.21
N SER A 222 -5.64 -40.56 -18.50
CA SER A 222 -4.91 -41.68 -19.07
C SER A 222 -3.72 -41.14 -19.87
N LEU A 223 -2.53 -41.69 -19.62
CA LEU A 223 -1.29 -41.35 -20.33
C LEU A 223 -0.77 -42.57 -21.09
N GLU A 224 0.04 -42.33 -22.12
CA GLU A 224 0.74 -43.38 -22.85
C GLU A 224 1.84 -44.03 -21.98
N SER A 225 2.27 -45.26 -22.33
CA SER A 225 3.40 -45.93 -21.67
C SER A 225 4.65 -45.06 -21.69
N GLY A 226 5.33 -44.95 -20.55
CA GLY A 226 6.48 -44.07 -20.37
C GLY A 226 6.51 -43.33 -19.03
N ILE A 227 7.49 -42.43 -18.91
CA ILE A 227 7.71 -41.58 -17.72
C ILE A 227 7.24 -40.16 -18.06
N HIS A 228 6.35 -39.63 -17.25
CA HIS A 228 5.74 -38.31 -17.41
C HIS A 228 5.97 -37.46 -16.16
N GLN A 229 6.24 -36.17 -16.35
CA GLN A 229 6.19 -35.19 -15.26
C GLN A 229 4.88 -34.41 -15.34
N MET A 230 4.07 -34.52 -14.29
CA MET A 230 2.83 -33.78 -14.16
C MET A 230 3.00 -32.71 -13.09
N ARG A 231 2.66 -31.47 -13.42
CA ARG A 231 2.51 -30.40 -12.41
C ARG A 231 1.03 -30.19 -12.14
N VAL A 232 0.66 -29.97 -10.88
CA VAL A 232 -0.74 -29.85 -10.45
C VAL A 232 -0.92 -28.72 -9.43
N CYS A 233 -1.90 -27.85 -9.64
CA CYS A 233 -2.36 -26.91 -8.61
C CYS A 233 -3.88 -26.80 -8.57
N ALA A 234 -4.41 -26.29 -7.46
CA ALA A 234 -5.83 -26.04 -7.29
C ALA A 234 -6.13 -24.57 -7.00
N GLN A 235 -7.26 -24.12 -7.53
CA GLN A 235 -7.73 -22.74 -7.43
C GLN A 235 -9.19 -22.69 -6.98
N LYS A 236 -9.52 -21.66 -6.22
CA LYS A 236 -10.88 -21.35 -5.78
C LYS A 236 -11.01 -19.85 -5.59
N ASP A 237 -12.10 -19.29 -6.10
CA ASP A 237 -12.35 -17.85 -6.03
C ASP A 237 -12.35 -17.36 -4.57
N GLY A 238 -11.72 -16.20 -4.35
CA GLY A 238 -11.55 -15.60 -3.03
C GLY A 238 -10.51 -16.27 -2.13
N MET A 239 -9.80 -17.29 -2.61
CA MET A 239 -8.73 -17.98 -1.87
C MET A 239 -7.39 -17.83 -2.58
N GLN A 240 -6.30 -17.93 -1.82
CA GLN A 240 -4.98 -18.08 -2.41
C GLN A 240 -4.88 -19.48 -3.06
N ALA A 241 -4.38 -19.54 -4.29
CA ALA A 241 -4.13 -20.82 -4.97
C ALA A 241 -3.21 -21.73 -4.14
N SER A 242 -3.34 -23.04 -4.35
CA SER A 242 -2.52 -24.02 -3.63
C SER A 242 -1.03 -23.87 -3.97
N ASN A 243 -0.18 -24.59 -3.24
CA ASN A 243 1.14 -24.87 -3.79
C ASN A 243 1.01 -25.68 -5.08
N ASP A 244 2.01 -25.58 -5.94
CA ASP A 244 2.19 -26.52 -7.03
C ASP A 244 2.81 -27.82 -6.52
N LEU A 245 2.36 -28.94 -7.06
CA LEU A 245 2.88 -30.28 -6.83
C LEU A 245 3.46 -30.81 -8.15
N ILE A 246 4.68 -31.34 -8.10
CA ILE A 246 5.28 -32.09 -9.20
C ILE A 246 5.16 -33.58 -8.87
N ALA A 247 4.50 -34.34 -9.74
CA ALA A 247 4.39 -35.78 -9.68
C ALA A 247 5.12 -36.42 -10.86
N GLU A 248 5.95 -37.42 -10.59
CA GLU A 248 6.48 -38.33 -11.61
C GLU A 248 5.51 -39.50 -11.75
N ILE A 249 5.07 -39.77 -12.97
CA ILE A 249 4.10 -40.81 -13.30
C ILE A 249 4.77 -41.78 -14.26
N THR A 250 4.72 -43.07 -13.92
CA THR A 250 5.26 -44.15 -14.75
C THR A 250 4.12 -45.07 -15.17
N ILE A 251 3.90 -45.18 -16.48
CA ILE A 251 2.91 -46.08 -17.08
C ILE A 251 3.68 -47.22 -17.75
N GLU A 252 3.37 -48.46 -17.37
CA GLU A 252 3.94 -49.67 -17.96
C GLU A 252 3.40 -49.93 -19.37
#